data_AF-A0A0Q4BGR3-F1
#
_entry.id   AF-A0A0Q4BGR3-F1
#
_cell.length_a   1.000
_cell.length_b   1.000
_cell.length_c   1.000
_cell.angle_alpha   90.00
_cell.angle_beta   90.00
_cell.angle_gamma   90.00
#
_symmetry.space_group_name_H-M   'P 1'
#
loop_
_entity.id
_entity.type
_entity.pdbx_description
1 polymer ?
#
loop_
_entity_poly.entity_id
_entity_poly.type
_entity_poly.pdbx_seq_one_letter_code
_entity_poly.pdbx_strand_id
1 'polypeptide(L)' 'RIKEYPAASIEDAIVAAVHAERDGAIALVCAPIAAPTVEKILTIPVSIVIPQESVVRAIARAAEKSA' A
#
# COMPACT_ATOMS: atom_id res chain seq x y z
N ARG A 1 -15.72 7.56 -1.95
CA ARG A 1 -15.62 6.99 -0.58
C ARG A 1 -14.34 6.17 -0.53
N ILE A 2 -13.62 6.18 0.59
CA ILE A 2 -12.41 5.37 0.79
C ILE A 2 -12.83 4.06 1.49
N LYS A 3 -12.32 2.92 1.03
CA LYS A 3 -12.50 1.61 1.64
C LYS A 3 -11.12 0.99 1.86
N GLU A 4 -10.88 0.51 3.07
CA GLU A 4 -9.61 -0.08 3.47
C GLU A 4 -9.63 -1.59 3.29
N TYR A 5 -8.49 -2.15 2.88
CA TYR A 5 -8.27 -3.58 2.77
C TYR A 5 -6.99 -3.92 3.55
N PRO A 6 -7.09 -4.42 4.78
CA PRO A 6 -5.92 -4.75 5.58
C PRO A 6 -5.17 -5.94 4.96
N ALA A 7 -3.85 -5.85 4.94
CA ALA A 7 -2.96 -6.90 4.46
C ALA A 7 -1.78 -7.04 5.42
N ALA A 8 -1.42 -8.27 5.76
CA ALA A 8 -0.29 -8.57 6.65
C ALA A 8 0.98 -8.99 5.90
N SER A 9 0.82 -9.36 4.62
CA SER A 9 1.89 -9.81 3.72
C SER A 9 1.76 -9.18 2.34
N ILE A 10 2.77 -9.38 1.49
CA ILE A 10 2.73 -8.91 0.09
C ILE A 10 1.66 -9.69 -0.68
N GLU A 11 1.55 -10.99 -0.44
CA GLU A 11 0.57 -11.90 -1.02
C GLU A 11 -0.86 -11.46 -0.67
N ASP A 12 -1.10 -11.14 0.61
CA ASP A 12 -2.40 -10.61 1.05
C ASP A 12 -2.71 -9.29 0.36
N ALA A 13 -1.72 -8.41 0.18
CA ALA A 13 -1.91 -7.12 -0.48
C ALA A 13 -2.30 -7.29 -1.96
N ILE A 14 -1.72 -8.27 -2.66
CA ILE A 14 -2.07 -8.58 -4.04
C ILE A 14 -3.50 -9.13 -4.12
N VAL A 15 -3.88 -10.05 -3.24
CA VAL A 15 -5.24 -10.60 -3.19
C VAL A 15 -6.26 -9.52 -2.84
N ALA A 16 -5.95 -8.65 -1.87
CA ALA A 16 -6.76 -7.52 -1.48
C ALA A 16 -6.96 -6.52 -2.62
N ALA A 17 -5.92 -6.25 -3.40
CA ALA A 17 -5.99 -5.36 -4.56
C ALA A 17 -6.98 -5.87 -5.63
N VAL A 18 -6.99 -7.18 -5.90
CA VAL A 18 -7.96 -7.81 -6.82
C VAL A 18 -9.39 -7.73 -6.25
N HIS A 19 -9.58 -7.96 -4.95
CA HIS A 19 -10.89 -7.78 -4.33
C HIS A 19 -11.37 -6.33 -4.38
N ALA A 20 -10.46 -5.36 -4.20
CA ALA A 20 -10.81 -3.95 -4.27
C ALA A 20 -11.41 -3.57 -5.64
N GLU A 21 -10.82 -4.03 -6.73
CA GLU A 21 -11.36 -3.83 -8.08
C GLU A 21 -12.71 -4.53 -8.27
N ARG A 22 -12.85 -5.79 -7.82
CA ARG A 22 -14.12 -6.56 -7.91
C ARG A 22 -15.25 -5.92 -7.11
N ASP A 23 -14.92 -5.27 -6.01
CA ASP A 23 -15.85 -4.50 -5.18
C ASP A 23 -16.23 -3.14 -5.80
N GLY A 24 -15.69 -2.82 -6.99
CA GLY A 24 -16.01 -1.62 -7.75
C GLY A 24 -15.16 -0.40 -7.39
N ALA A 25 -13.96 -0.59 -6.83
CA ALA A 25 -13.02 0.52 -6.69
C ALA A 25 -12.65 1.08 -8.07
N ILE A 26 -12.56 2.41 -8.19
CA ILE A 26 -12.19 3.10 -9.43
C ILE A 26 -10.70 3.48 -9.48
N ALA A 27 -9.98 3.29 -8.38
CA ALA A 27 -8.55 3.50 -8.24
C ALA A 27 -8.04 2.76 -6.99
N LEU A 28 -6.77 2.37 -6.98
CA LEU A 28 -6.08 1.73 -5.86
C LEU A 28 -4.94 2.61 -5.35
N VAL A 29 -4.76 2.70 -4.03
CA VAL A 29 -3.56 3.26 -3.40
C VAL A 29 -2.81 2.14 -2.70
N CYS A 30 -1.54 1.92 -3.00
CA CYS A 30 -0.74 0.85 -2.39
C CYS A 30 0.73 1.21 -2.16
N ALA A 31 1.44 0.36 -1.43
CA ALA A 31 2.86 0.53 -1.17
C ALA A 31 3.71 0.21 -2.42
N PRO A 32 4.92 0.80 -2.56
CA PRO A 32 5.78 0.63 -3.74
C PRO A 32 6.15 -0.82 -4.05
N ILE A 33 6.28 -1.67 -3.03
CA ILE A 33 6.71 -3.07 -3.22
C ILE A 33 5.67 -3.92 -3.97
N ALA A 34 4.38 -3.60 -3.83
CA ALA A 34 3.29 -4.33 -4.49
C ALA A 34 2.88 -3.71 -5.84
N ALA A 35 3.15 -2.41 -6.04
CA ALA A 35 2.67 -1.64 -7.18
C ALA A 35 3.00 -2.27 -8.55
N PRO A 36 4.25 -2.71 -8.85
CA PRO A 36 4.56 -3.28 -10.16
C PRO A 36 3.84 -4.59 -10.46
N THR A 37 3.37 -5.29 -9.43
CA THR A 37 2.61 -6.54 -9.58
C THR A 37 1.13 -6.24 -9.78
N VAL A 38 0.54 -5.36 -8.97
CA VAL A 38 -0.88 -5.05 -9.07
C VAL A 38 -1.22 -4.24 -10.33
N GLU A 39 -0.34 -3.35 -10.79
CA GLU A 39 -0.50 -2.62 -12.06
C GLU A 39 -0.58 -3.54 -13.29
N LYS A 40 0.01 -4.73 -13.23
CA LYS A 40 -0.02 -5.70 -14.33
C LYS A 40 -1.32 -6.50 -14.40
N ILE A 41 -2.07 -6.57 -13.30
CA ILE A 41 -3.25 -7.45 -13.18
C ILE A 41 -4.56 -6.68 -13.00
N LEU A 42 -4.49 -5.43 -12.55
CA LEU A 42 -5.65 -4.56 -12.41
C LEU A 42 -5.85 -3.70 -13.66
N THR A 43 -7.11 -3.37 -13.93
CA THR A 43 -7.51 -2.46 -15.00
C THR A 43 -7.75 -1.03 -14.52
N ILE A 44 -7.87 -0.84 -13.20
CA ILE A 44 -8.04 0.46 -12.57
C ILE A 44 -6.68 1.16 -12.30
N PRO A 45 -6.64 2.50 -12.29
CA PRO A 45 -5.44 3.25 -11.94
C PRO A 45 -4.88 2.88 -10.56
N VAL A 46 -3.56 2.73 -10.48
CA VAL A 46 -2.83 2.49 -9.24
C VAL A 46 -1.99 3.72 -8.90
N SER A 47 -2.03 4.13 -7.64
CA SER A 47 -1.23 5.24 -7.10
C SER A 47 -0.32 4.72 -5.97
N ILE A 48 0.96 5.04 -6.05
CA ILE A 48 1.96 4.62 -5.07
C ILE A 48 2.03 5.64 -3.94
N VAL A 49 1.93 5.19 -2.68
CA VAL A 49 2.13 6.04 -1.51
C VAL A 49 3.52 5.84 -0.90
N ILE A 50 4.29 6.92 -0.77
CA ILE A 50 5.58 6.95 -0.06
C ILE A 50 5.41 7.84 1.18
N PRO A 51 5.30 7.28 2.40
CA PRO A 51 4.92 8.04 3.60
C PRO A 51 6.12 8.77 4.23
N GLN A 52 6.56 9.87 3.62
CA GLN A 52 7.79 10.60 3.98
C GLN A 52 7.85 10.98 5.48
N GLU A 53 6.82 11.62 6.03
CA GLU A 53 6.82 12.01 7.44
C GLU A 53 6.87 10.82 8.40
N SER A 54 6.23 9.71 8.04
CA SER A 54 6.23 8.49 8.85
C SER A 54 7.64 7.90 8.93
N VAL A 55 8.36 7.90 7.80
CA VAL A 55 9.76 7.46 7.73
C VAL A 55 10.65 8.34 8.62
N VAL A 56 10.51 9.67 8.53
CA VAL A 56 11.30 10.60 9.38
C VAL A 56 11.04 10.34 10.87
N ARG A 57 9.78 10.18 11.28
CA ARG A 57 9.45 9.86 12.68
C ARG A 57 10.00 8.51 13.13
N ALA A 58 9.99 7.50 12.26
CA ALA A 58 10.55 6.19 12.55
C ALA A 58 12.07 6.27 12.77
N ILE A 59 12.79 7.05 11.95
CA ILE A 59 14.22 7.30 12.10
C ILE A 59 14.51 7.98 13.44
N ALA A 60 13.79 9.05 13.78
CA ALA A 60 13.97 9.74 15.06
C ALA A 60 13.80 8.79 16.27
N ARG A 61 12.76 7.96 16.26
CA ARG A 61 12.52 6.95 17.31
C ARG A 61 13.60 5.88 17.38
N ALA A 62 14.16 5.47 16.24
CA ALA A 62 15.25 4.50 16.20
C ALA A 62 16.53 5.10 16.81
N ALA A 63 16.81 6.36 16.52
CA ALA A 63 17.94 7.09 17.09
C ALA A 63 17.82 7.22 18.61
N GLU A 64 16.65 7.60 19.14
CA GLU A 64 16.38 7.69 20.58
C GLU A 64 16.60 6.37 21.33
N LYS A 65 16.29 5.22 20.72
CA LYS A 65 16.44 3.89 21.33
C LYS A 65 17.85 3.31 21.24
N SER A 66 18.70 3.90 20.39
CA SER A 66 20.05 3.43 20.13
C SER A 66 21.11 4.23 20.88
N ALA A 67 20.70 5.26 21.63
CA ALA A 67 21.50 6.05 22.56
C ALA A 67 21.35 5.50 23.99
#